data_AF-A0A4R3YY78-F1
#
_entry.id   AF-A0A4R3YY78-F1
#
_cell.length_a   1.000
_cell.length_b   1.000
_cell.length_c   1.000
_cell.angle_alpha   90.00
_cell.angle_beta   90.00
_cell.angle_gamma   90.00
#
_symmetry.space_group_name_H-M   'P 1'
#
loop_
_entity.id
_entity.type
_entity.pdbx_description
1 polymer ?
#
loop_
_entity_poly.entity_id
_entity_poly.type
_entity_poly.pdbx_seq_one_letter_code
_entity_poly.pdbx_strand_id
1 'polypeptide(L)'
;MLPAPAPKDLMTMRRLFLWIPALFLTLAAGHAHAASRREHPEWAPIFDDAGLRGTIVVYDERNDTYDVFDAERAKHRYLPASTFKLFNAMVALDTGAVKDEYETVPWDGTVRTLSGPPKTEWNRPNSLASGMRYSTVWFYREMARRAGEPRMRDWLHRVGYGNEKIEGGIDDFWLNDTLRISAEEQVAFLRRLADGTLPFSARAQETVRRIAITESQPTYVLHAKTGMATEGAQNASKGKKSDGLGWYVGWVESNGRRWFFASNIDIVKPEDVDKRVEVAKRILAIEGALPH
;
A
#
# COMPACT_ATOMS: atom_id res chain seq x y z
N MET A 1 90.11 -53.40 -0.05
CA MET A 1 89.65 -54.66 -0.65
C MET A 1 88.12 -54.61 -0.67
N LEU A 2 87.51 -54.41 -1.85
CA LEU A 2 86.07 -54.57 -2.08
C LEU A 2 85.73 -56.07 -1.95
N PRO A 3 84.49 -56.44 -1.55
CA PRO A 3 83.42 -56.59 -2.54
C PRO A 3 82.00 -56.24 -2.06
N ALA A 4 81.12 -55.95 -3.02
CA ALA A 4 79.66 -56.07 -2.88
C ALA A 4 79.23 -57.53 -3.14
N PRO A 5 78.02 -57.94 -2.73
CA PRO A 5 76.96 -58.09 -3.73
C PRO A 5 75.55 -57.68 -3.24
N ALA A 6 74.65 -57.60 -4.22
CA ALA A 6 73.30 -57.05 -4.16
C ALA A 6 72.19 -58.13 -3.88
N PRO A 7 70.91 -57.93 -4.23
CA PRO A 7 69.79 -57.62 -3.33
C PRO A 7 68.70 -58.72 -3.32
N LYS A 8 67.61 -58.57 -2.54
CA LYS A 8 66.22 -58.79 -3.01
C LYS A 8 65.14 -58.58 -1.93
N ASP A 9 63.95 -58.32 -2.44
CA ASP A 9 62.61 -58.40 -1.86
C ASP A 9 62.14 -57.28 -0.93
N LEU A 10 60.88 -56.84 -0.97
CA LEU A 10 59.77 -56.89 -1.94
C LEU A 10 58.70 -56.02 -1.24
N MET A 11 58.00 -55.15 -2.00
CA MET A 11 56.64 -54.62 -1.75
C MET A 11 56.17 -54.45 -0.27
N THR A 12 55.62 -53.33 0.19
CA THR A 12 54.35 -52.76 -0.31
C THR A 12 53.97 -51.53 0.55
N MET A 13 53.33 -50.55 -0.08
CA MET A 13 52.31 -49.63 0.47
C MET A 13 52.70 -48.56 1.51
N ARG A 14 52.97 -47.37 0.96
CA ARG A 14 52.57 -46.05 1.49
C ARG A 14 51.16 -46.07 2.09
N ARG A 15 51.01 -45.57 3.32
CA ARG A 15 49.79 -44.88 3.76
C ARG A 15 50.18 -43.55 4.39
N LEU A 16 50.01 -42.48 3.61
CA LEU A 16 50.05 -41.09 4.09
C LEU A 16 48.82 -40.88 4.96
N PHE A 17 49.02 -40.53 6.23
CA PHE A 17 47.97 -40.00 7.11
C PHE A 17 47.73 -38.53 6.72
N LEU A 18 46.68 -38.26 5.94
CA LEU A 18 46.18 -36.91 5.69
C LEU A 18 45.14 -36.58 6.77
N TRP A 19 45.52 -35.70 7.70
CA TRP A 19 44.61 -35.05 8.64
C TRP A 19 43.79 -34.01 7.89
N ILE A 20 42.48 -34.25 7.73
CA ILE A 20 41.52 -33.24 7.26
C ILE A 20 40.88 -32.62 8.51
N PRO A 21 41.03 -31.30 8.77
CA PRO A 21 40.23 -30.66 9.80
C PRO A 21 38.81 -30.49 9.28
N ALA A 22 37.84 -31.08 9.99
CA ALA A 22 36.43 -30.89 9.73
C ALA A 22 36.02 -29.44 10.02
N LEU A 23 35.84 -28.67 8.95
CA LEU A 23 35.27 -27.34 8.98
C LEU A 23 33.76 -27.45 9.27
N PHE A 24 33.36 -27.33 10.55
CA PHE A 24 31.95 -27.16 10.92
C PHE A 24 31.50 -25.76 10.49
N LEU A 25 31.00 -25.65 9.26
CA LEU A 25 30.24 -24.49 8.80
C LEU A 25 28.85 -24.56 9.45
N THR A 26 28.66 -23.93 10.60
CA THR A 26 27.32 -23.68 11.14
C THR A 26 26.64 -22.63 10.27
N LEU A 27 25.90 -23.06 9.24
CA LEU A 27 24.89 -22.22 8.61
C LEU A 27 23.82 -21.92 9.67
N ALA A 28 23.92 -20.76 10.32
CA ALA A 28 22.77 -20.16 10.95
C ALA A 28 21.80 -19.75 9.83
N ALA A 29 20.95 -20.68 9.41
CA ALA A 29 19.79 -20.36 8.60
C ALA A 29 18.88 -19.50 9.48
N GLY A 30 19.03 -18.18 9.36
CA GLY A 30 18.03 -17.23 9.82
C GLY A 30 16.74 -17.63 9.11
N HIS A 31 15.84 -18.29 9.84
CA HIS A 31 14.50 -18.52 9.34
C HIS A 31 13.90 -17.13 9.23
N ALA A 32 13.77 -16.63 8.01
CA ALA A 32 12.92 -15.48 7.76
C ALA A 32 11.53 -15.86 8.29
N HIS A 33 11.17 -15.35 9.46
CA HIS A 33 9.85 -15.54 10.01
C HIS A 33 8.92 -14.75 9.09
N ALA A 34 8.24 -15.47 8.18
CA ALA A 34 7.19 -14.84 7.39
C ALA A 34 6.07 -14.46 8.36
N ALA A 35 5.61 -13.21 8.26
CA ALA A 35 4.49 -12.70 9.03
C ALA A 35 3.35 -13.73 9.04
N SER A 36 2.79 -13.98 10.21
CA SER A 36 1.70 -14.94 10.34
C SER A 36 0.45 -14.42 9.64
N ARG A 37 -0.37 -15.32 9.09
CA ARG A 37 -1.59 -14.94 8.36
C ARG A 37 -2.78 -15.69 8.93
N ARG A 38 -3.83 -14.95 9.29
CA ARG A 38 -5.10 -15.48 9.79
C ARG A 38 -6.23 -14.98 8.90
N GLU A 39 -7.12 -15.89 8.54
CA GLU A 39 -8.34 -15.56 7.81
C GLU A 39 -9.51 -15.54 8.79
N HIS A 40 -10.35 -14.51 8.67
CA HIS A 40 -11.45 -14.22 9.60
C HIS A 40 -12.82 -14.31 8.91
N PRO A 41 -13.26 -15.51 8.50
CA PRO A 41 -14.59 -15.68 7.89
C PRO A 41 -15.73 -15.22 8.81
N GLU A 42 -15.51 -15.19 10.12
CA GLU A 42 -16.43 -14.65 11.12
C GLU A 42 -16.70 -13.14 10.99
N TRP A 43 -15.93 -12.40 10.19
CA TRP A 43 -16.23 -10.99 9.86
C TRP A 43 -17.28 -10.85 8.75
N ALA A 44 -17.69 -11.94 8.08
CA ALA A 44 -18.71 -11.91 7.04
C ALA A 44 -19.99 -11.17 7.43
N PRO A 45 -20.59 -11.39 8.63
CA PRO A 45 -21.81 -10.69 9.03
C PRO A 45 -21.67 -9.15 9.04
N ILE A 46 -20.46 -8.61 9.28
CA ILE A 46 -20.24 -7.15 9.25
C ILE A 46 -20.45 -6.58 7.85
N PHE A 47 -20.05 -7.32 6.81
CA PHE A 47 -20.25 -6.94 5.41
C PHE A 47 -21.67 -7.29 4.95
N ASP A 48 -22.17 -8.46 5.29
CA ASP A 48 -23.50 -8.95 4.88
C ASP A 48 -24.63 -8.09 5.44
N ASP A 49 -24.58 -7.74 6.73
CA ASP A 49 -25.57 -6.86 7.38
C ASP A 49 -25.59 -5.46 6.75
N ALA A 50 -24.42 -5.01 6.25
CA ALA A 50 -24.28 -3.75 5.54
C ALA A 50 -24.70 -3.85 4.06
N GLY A 51 -24.97 -5.06 3.56
CA GLY A 51 -25.29 -5.36 2.17
C GLY A 51 -24.10 -5.17 1.23
N LEU A 52 -22.88 -5.42 1.70
CA LEU A 52 -21.63 -5.15 1.00
C LEU A 52 -20.92 -6.43 0.58
N ARG A 53 -20.23 -6.38 -0.54
CA ARG A 53 -19.19 -7.35 -0.91
C ARG A 53 -17.85 -6.65 -0.82
N GLY A 54 -16.88 -7.23 -0.12
CA GLY A 54 -15.65 -6.54 0.17
C GLY A 54 -14.60 -7.41 0.84
N THR A 55 -13.46 -6.79 1.09
CA THR A 55 -12.34 -7.37 1.82
C THR A 55 -11.81 -6.36 2.82
N ILE A 56 -11.09 -6.84 3.82
CA ILE A 56 -10.18 -6.02 4.61
C ILE A 56 -8.94 -6.84 4.94
N VAL A 57 -7.80 -6.17 4.88
CA VAL A 57 -6.53 -6.63 5.45
C VAL A 57 -6.22 -5.71 6.61
N VAL A 58 -5.93 -6.27 7.78
CA VAL A 58 -5.35 -5.58 8.94
C VAL A 58 -3.99 -6.22 9.23
N TYR A 59 -2.96 -5.41 9.39
CA TYR A 59 -1.64 -5.87 9.81
C TYR A 59 -1.32 -5.28 11.19
N ASP A 60 -1.25 -6.14 12.20
CA ASP A 60 -0.81 -5.81 13.55
C ASP A 60 0.72 -5.89 13.61
N GLU A 61 1.36 -4.73 13.61
CA GLU A 61 2.81 -4.66 13.55
C GLU A 61 3.51 -5.28 14.76
N ARG A 62 2.89 -5.19 15.95
CA ARG A 62 3.50 -5.72 17.18
C ARG A 62 3.63 -7.24 17.12
N ASN A 63 2.64 -7.90 16.54
CA ASN A 63 2.56 -9.36 16.47
C ASN A 63 3.06 -9.92 15.13
N ASP A 64 3.40 -9.05 14.17
CA ASP A 64 3.76 -9.41 12.80
C ASP A 64 2.71 -10.35 12.16
N THR A 65 1.45 -9.94 12.24
CA THR A 65 0.31 -10.76 11.81
C THR A 65 -0.58 -10.00 10.81
N TYR A 66 -0.98 -10.69 9.75
CA TYR A 66 -2.01 -10.27 8.82
C TYR A 66 -3.33 -10.97 9.12
N ASP A 67 -4.33 -10.17 9.46
CA ASP A 67 -5.72 -10.57 9.69
C ASP A 67 -6.56 -10.15 8.51
N VAL A 68 -7.17 -11.12 7.83
CA VAL A 68 -7.77 -10.91 6.51
C VAL A 68 -9.18 -11.46 6.44
N PHE A 69 -10.10 -10.68 5.89
CA PHE A 69 -11.41 -11.17 5.44
C PHE A 69 -11.47 -11.15 3.91
N ASP A 70 -11.93 -12.26 3.31
CA ASP A 70 -11.89 -12.53 1.86
C ASP A 70 -10.46 -12.43 1.29
N ALA A 71 -9.64 -13.44 1.59
CA ALA A 71 -8.22 -13.45 1.22
C ALA A 71 -7.98 -13.46 -0.31
N GLU A 72 -8.91 -14.00 -1.09
CA GLU A 72 -8.80 -14.00 -2.55
C GLU A 72 -9.05 -12.60 -3.11
N ARG A 73 -10.06 -11.89 -2.61
CA ARG A 73 -10.27 -10.48 -2.96
C ARG A 73 -9.13 -9.59 -2.49
N ALA A 74 -8.54 -9.86 -1.32
CA ALA A 74 -7.42 -9.09 -0.77
C ALA A 74 -6.18 -9.08 -1.69
N LYS A 75 -5.92 -10.20 -2.39
CA LYS A 75 -4.81 -10.36 -3.34
C LYS A 75 -5.10 -9.76 -4.71
N HIS A 76 -6.38 -9.59 -5.06
CA HIS A 76 -6.75 -9.06 -6.36
C HIS A 76 -6.40 -7.58 -6.49
N ARG A 77 -5.81 -7.19 -7.62
CA ARG A 77 -5.45 -5.80 -7.91
C ARG A 77 -6.60 -5.05 -8.56
N TYR A 78 -7.00 -3.93 -7.95
CA TYR A 78 -8.03 -3.03 -8.45
C TYR A 78 -7.47 -1.63 -8.71
N LEU A 79 -8.23 -0.78 -9.41
CA LEU A 79 -7.84 0.62 -9.51
C LEU A 79 -7.73 1.30 -8.14
N PRO A 80 -6.67 2.09 -7.88
CA PRO A 80 -6.46 2.74 -6.58
C PRO A 80 -7.37 3.95 -6.36
N ALA A 81 -7.85 4.59 -7.44
CA ALA A 81 -8.61 5.83 -7.38
C ALA A 81 -7.92 6.89 -6.49
N SER A 82 -8.65 7.51 -5.58
CA SER A 82 -8.10 8.57 -4.71
C SER A 82 -7.12 8.11 -3.64
N THR A 83 -6.91 6.80 -3.43
CA THR A 83 -5.82 6.31 -2.54
C THR A 83 -4.44 6.65 -3.11
N PHE A 84 -4.32 6.73 -4.45
CA PHE A 84 -3.10 7.12 -5.16
C PHE A 84 -2.58 8.52 -4.78
N LYS A 85 -3.42 9.37 -4.18
CA LYS A 85 -3.01 10.70 -3.71
C LYS A 85 -1.86 10.67 -2.70
N LEU A 86 -1.75 9.61 -1.90
CA LEU A 86 -0.62 9.40 -0.98
C LEU A 86 0.71 9.33 -1.76
N PHE A 87 0.74 8.49 -2.79
CA PHE A 87 1.89 8.34 -3.68
C PHE A 87 2.16 9.62 -4.48
N ASN A 88 1.13 10.16 -5.14
CA ASN A 88 1.24 11.35 -5.99
C ASN A 88 1.74 12.57 -5.18
N ALA A 89 1.32 12.73 -3.93
CA ALA A 89 1.83 13.80 -3.06
C ALA A 89 3.35 13.70 -2.82
N MET A 90 3.89 12.49 -2.59
CA MET A 90 5.33 12.31 -2.43
C MET A 90 6.09 12.63 -3.72
N VAL A 91 5.59 12.17 -4.86
CA VAL A 91 6.16 12.51 -6.17
C VAL A 91 6.14 14.02 -6.40
N ALA A 92 5.03 14.70 -6.07
CA ALA A 92 4.90 16.14 -6.26
C ALA A 92 5.94 16.92 -5.47
N LEU A 93 6.19 16.52 -4.21
CA LEU A 93 7.18 17.15 -3.33
C LEU A 93 8.61 16.90 -3.82
N ASP A 94 8.96 15.66 -4.16
CA ASP A 94 10.33 15.30 -4.56
C ASP A 94 10.70 15.76 -5.97
N THR A 95 9.71 15.97 -6.84
CA THR A 95 9.93 16.56 -8.17
C THR A 95 9.89 18.08 -8.17
N GLY A 96 9.55 18.72 -7.04
CA GLY A 96 9.36 20.16 -6.95
C GLY A 96 8.14 20.68 -7.72
N ALA A 97 7.16 19.81 -8.03
CA ALA A 97 5.89 20.22 -8.63
C ALA A 97 5.08 21.18 -7.73
N VAL A 98 5.37 21.12 -6.42
CA VAL A 98 4.85 21.99 -5.38
C VAL A 98 5.92 22.11 -4.29
N LYS A 99 6.06 23.30 -3.70
CA LYS A 99 7.07 23.60 -2.69
C LYS A 99 6.83 22.84 -1.40
N ASP A 100 5.61 22.85 -0.89
CA ASP A 100 5.20 22.30 0.40
C ASP A 100 3.68 22.01 0.41
N GLU A 101 3.16 21.53 1.55
CA GLU A 101 1.74 21.20 1.68
C GLU A 101 0.77 22.40 1.70
N TYR A 102 1.30 23.62 1.75
CA TYR A 102 0.53 24.86 1.90
C TYR A 102 0.53 25.73 0.63
N GLU A 103 1.50 25.55 -0.29
CA GLU A 103 1.44 26.20 -1.60
C GLU A 103 0.11 25.89 -2.28
N THR A 104 -0.61 26.95 -2.67
CA THR A 104 -1.90 26.84 -3.33
C THR A 104 -1.78 26.98 -4.83
N VAL A 105 -2.47 26.11 -5.56
CA VAL A 105 -2.76 26.29 -6.98
C VAL A 105 -4.10 27.01 -7.12
N PRO A 106 -4.17 28.13 -7.90
CA PRO A 106 -5.41 28.84 -8.14
C PRO A 106 -6.48 27.96 -8.77
N TRP A 107 -7.74 28.24 -8.45
CA TRP A 107 -8.86 27.62 -9.14
C TRP A 107 -9.00 28.22 -10.55
N ASP A 108 -9.27 27.37 -11.53
CA ASP A 108 -9.42 27.73 -12.94
C ASP A 108 -10.81 28.27 -13.30
N GLY A 109 -11.68 28.51 -12.31
CA GLY A 109 -13.07 28.94 -12.52
C GLY A 109 -14.03 27.84 -13.00
N THR A 110 -13.54 26.62 -13.27
CA THR A 110 -14.39 25.51 -13.70
C THR A 110 -15.13 24.91 -12.49
N VAL A 111 -16.45 25.01 -12.51
CA VAL A 111 -17.32 24.43 -11.48
C VAL A 111 -17.37 22.91 -11.64
N ARG A 112 -16.96 22.20 -10.59
CA ARG A 112 -16.88 20.74 -10.54
C ARG A 112 -17.86 20.16 -9.54
N THR A 113 -18.36 18.98 -9.87
CA THR A 113 -19.24 18.14 -9.06
C THR A 113 -18.72 16.70 -9.08
N LEU A 114 -19.19 15.86 -8.14
CA LEU A 114 -18.98 14.41 -8.15
C LEU A 114 -20.31 13.70 -8.38
N SER A 115 -21.32 14.03 -7.57
CA SER A 115 -22.71 13.60 -7.73
C SER A 115 -23.58 14.64 -7.04
N GLY A 116 -24.43 15.34 -7.78
CA GLY A 116 -25.29 16.40 -7.25
C GLY A 116 -24.67 17.80 -7.30
N PRO A 117 -24.84 18.64 -6.26
CA PRO A 117 -24.48 20.06 -6.31
C PRO A 117 -22.96 20.29 -6.47
N PRO A 118 -22.54 21.50 -6.87
CA PRO A 118 -21.13 21.86 -6.94
C PRO A 118 -20.39 21.54 -5.65
N LYS A 119 -19.22 20.88 -5.77
CA LYS A 119 -18.42 20.53 -4.62
C LYS A 119 -17.54 21.72 -4.21
N THR A 120 -18.01 22.49 -3.23
CA THR A 120 -17.38 23.75 -2.79
C THR A 120 -15.87 23.63 -2.56
N GLU A 121 -15.40 22.52 -2.00
CA GLU A 121 -13.97 22.34 -1.71
C GLU A 121 -13.11 22.12 -2.95
N TRP A 122 -13.71 21.71 -4.07
CA TRP A 122 -13.03 21.60 -5.36
C TRP A 122 -13.05 22.92 -6.13
N ASN A 123 -14.02 23.79 -5.86
CA ASN A 123 -14.26 25.03 -6.62
C ASN A 123 -13.63 26.24 -5.91
N ARG A 124 -12.38 26.09 -5.49
CA ARG A 124 -11.56 27.09 -4.80
C ARG A 124 -10.07 26.76 -4.94
N PRO A 125 -9.16 27.70 -4.67
CA PRO A 125 -7.74 27.37 -4.58
C PRO A 125 -7.50 26.20 -3.61
N ASN A 126 -6.63 25.28 -4.02
CA ASN A 126 -6.31 24.09 -3.25
C ASN A 126 -4.79 23.96 -3.08
N SER A 127 -4.36 23.35 -1.98
CA SER A 127 -2.99 22.91 -1.74
C SER A 127 -2.93 21.38 -1.70
N LEU A 128 -1.73 20.80 -1.53
CA LEU A 128 -1.59 19.36 -1.29
C LEU A 128 -2.41 18.91 -0.08
N ALA A 129 -2.37 19.65 1.03
CA ALA A 129 -3.13 19.31 2.24
C ALA A 129 -4.65 19.34 2.01
N SER A 130 -5.18 20.42 1.41
CA SER A 130 -6.63 20.51 1.16
C SER A 130 -7.08 19.52 0.09
N GLY A 131 -6.25 19.29 -0.93
CA GLY A 131 -6.51 18.31 -1.96
C GLY A 131 -6.58 16.89 -1.40
N MET A 132 -5.70 16.54 -0.45
CA MET A 132 -5.71 15.24 0.23
C MET A 132 -7.01 15.06 1.00
N ARG A 133 -7.34 16.04 1.85
CA ARG A 133 -8.52 16.05 2.73
C ARG A 133 -9.82 15.94 1.95
N TYR A 134 -9.99 16.74 0.90
CA TYR A 134 -11.25 16.83 0.15
C TYR A 134 -11.26 15.98 -1.12
N SER A 135 -10.22 15.16 -1.33
CA SER A 135 -10.03 14.33 -2.51
C SER A 135 -10.13 15.11 -3.84
N THR A 136 -9.61 16.34 -3.87
CA THR A 136 -9.68 17.25 -5.02
C THR A 136 -8.92 16.69 -6.22
N VAL A 137 -9.62 16.02 -7.14
CA VAL A 137 -9.01 15.28 -8.26
C VAL A 137 -8.20 16.21 -9.17
N TRP A 138 -8.75 17.36 -9.55
CA TRP A 138 -8.09 18.28 -10.48
C TRP A 138 -6.74 18.78 -9.96
N PHE A 139 -6.59 18.95 -8.64
CA PHE A 139 -5.35 19.38 -8.03
C PHE A 139 -4.26 18.31 -8.20
N TYR A 140 -4.60 17.04 -7.96
CA TYR A 140 -3.64 15.94 -8.12
C TYR A 140 -3.34 15.59 -9.58
N ARG A 141 -4.29 15.87 -10.48
CA ARG A 141 -4.02 15.87 -11.92
C ARG A 141 -2.97 16.93 -12.28
N GLU A 142 -3.08 18.12 -11.72
CA GLU A 142 -2.08 19.18 -11.89
C GLU A 142 -0.72 18.79 -11.33
N MET A 143 -0.66 18.21 -10.14
CA MET A 143 0.60 17.70 -9.57
C MET A 143 1.25 16.63 -10.46
N ALA A 144 0.47 15.71 -11.00
CA ALA A 144 0.98 14.68 -11.91
C ALA A 144 1.52 15.28 -13.22
N ARG A 145 0.83 16.26 -13.81
CA ARG A 145 1.31 16.98 -15.01
C ARG A 145 2.61 17.73 -14.76
N ARG A 146 2.71 18.46 -13.65
CA ARG A 146 3.94 19.18 -13.25
C ARG A 146 5.11 18.21 -12.99
N ALA A 147 4.84 17.08 -12.34
CA ALA A 147 5.82 16.03 -12.13
C ALA A 147 6.25 15.41 -13.46
N GLY A 148 5.34 15.22 -14.41
CA GLY A 148 5.62 14.70 -15.74
C GLY A 148 5.72 13.17 -15.78
N GLU A 149 5.34 12.60 -16.93
CA GLU A 149 5.19 11.15 -17.11
C GLU A 149 6.47 10.34 -16.85
N PRO A 150 7.66 10.72 -17.37
CA PRO A 150 8.87 9.93 -17.18
C PRO A 150 9.25 9.76 -15.70
N ARG A 151 9.11 10.84 -14.90
CA ARG A 151 9.42 10.80 -13.46
C ARG A 151 8.37 10.02 -12.69
N MET A 152 7.08 10.15 -13.03
CA MET A 152 6.02 9.35 -12.41
C MET A 152 6.24 7.85 -12.62
N ARG A 153 6.63 7.46 -13.84
CA ARG A 153 6.95 6.07 -14.18
C ARG A 153 8.15 5.54 -13.39
N ASP A 154 9.24 6.31 -13.33
CA ASP A 154 10.42 5.96 -12.53
C ASP A 154 10.06 5.76 -11.05
N TRP A 155 9.28 6.67 -10.48
CA TRP A 155 8.83 6.56 -9.10
C TRP A 155 7.97 5.32 -8.84
N LEU A 156 7.03 5.00 -9.74
CA LEU A 156 6.19 3.80 -9.60
C LEU A 156 7.06 2.54 -9.57
N HIS A 157 8.04 2.47 -10.48
CA HIS A 157 8.95 1.34 -10.60
C HIS A 157 9.87 1.21 -9.38
N ARG A 158 10.46 2.32 -8.92
CA ARG A 158 11.34 2.34 -7.73
C ARG A 158 10.61 1.96 -6.44
N VAL A 159 9.33 2.33 -6.33
CA VAL A 159 8.51 1.98 -5.19
C VAL A 159 7.97 0.56 -5.29
N GLY A 160 7.74 0.04 -6.50
CA GLY A 160 7.05 -1.23 -6.71
C GLY A 160 5.54 -1.10 -6.45
N TYR A 161 4.90 -0.03 -6.95
CA TYR A 161 3.50 0.29 -6.62
C TYR A 161 2.53 -0.44 -7.55
N GLY A 162 1.99 -1.57 -7.06
CA GLY A 162 0.96 -2.34 -7.76
C GLY A 162 1.47 -2.96 -9.06
N ASN A 163 0.77 -2.74 -10.17
CA ASN A 163 1.20 -3.17 -11.51
C ASN A 163 2.04 -2.12 -12.26
N GLU A 164 2.25 -0.94 -11.67
CA GLU A 164 3.14 0.13 -12.15
C GLU A 164 2.81 0.69 -13.55
N LYS A 165 1.59 0.44 -14.01
CA LYS A 165 1.07 0.82 -15.32
C LYS A 165 0.53 2.25 -15.31
N ILE A 166 0.77 2.99 -16.40
CA ILE A 166 0.36 4.40 -16.54
C ILE A 166 -0.30 4.72 -17.89
N GLU A 167 -0.87 3.74 -18.56
CA GLU A 167 -1.54 3.95 -19.85
C GLU A 167 -2.76 4.90 -19.72
N GLY A 168 -3.10 5.58 -20.82
CA GLY A 168 -4.24 6.51 -20.85
C GLY A 168 -3.96 7.93 -20.34
N GLY A 169 -2.72 8.23 -19.95
CA GLY A 169 -2.24 9.60 -19.73
C GLY A 169 -1.85 9.91 -18.29
N ILE A 170 -0.84 10.79 -18.13
CA ILE A 170 -0.21 11.18 -16.86
C ILE A 170 -1.18 11.70 -15.80
N ASP A 171 -2.37 12.16 -16.17
CA ASP A 171 -3.35 12.70 -15.23
C ASP A 171 -4.63 11.86 -15.11
N ASP A 172 -4.62 10.62 -15.60
CA ASP A 172 -5.80 9.75 -15.56
C ASP A 172 -5.54 8.28 -15.22
N PHE A 173 -4.29 7.80 -15.30
CA PHE A 173 -3.98 6.37 -15.14
C PHE A 173 -4.43 5.70 -13.83
N TRP A 174 -4.60 6.47 -12.75
CA TRP A 174 -5.12 5.96 -11.46
C TRP A 174 -6.66 6.01 -11.35
N LEU A 175 -7.34 6.53 -12.38
CA LEU A 175 -8.79 6.68 -12.47
C LEU A 175 -9.41 5.85 -13.61
N ASN A 176 -8.59 5.41 -14.57
CA ASN A 176 -9.03 4.71 -15.79
C ASN A 176 -8.79 3.20 -15.78
N ASP A 177 -8.49 2.63 -14.61
CA ASP A 177 -8.30 1.17 -14.39
C ASP A 177 -7.04 0.54 -15.01
N THR A 178 -6.08 1.36 -15.46
CA THR A 178 -4.77 0.89 -15.96
C THR A 178 -3.81 0.58 -14.81
N LEU A 179 -3.58 1.53 -13.91
CA LEU A 179 -2.88 1.29 -12.65
C LEU A 179 -3.79 0.48 -11.73
N ARG A 180 -3.26 -0.63 -11.20
CA ARG A 180 -3.97 -1.50 -10.27
C ARG A 180 -3.08 -1.92 -9.12
N ILE A 181 -3.66 -2.02 -7.92
CA ILE A 181 -3.00 -2.42 -6.67
C ILE A 181 -3.96 -3.23 -5.80
N SER A 182 -3.46 -4.22 -5.07
CA SER A 182 -4.24 -5.05 -4.15
C SER A 182 -4.33 -4.46 -2.74
N ALA A 183 -5.20 -5.00 -1.88
CA ALA A 183 -5.28 -4.56 -0.49
C ALA A 183 -3.99 -4.91 0.29
N GLU A 184 -3.40 -6.07 0.01
CA GLU A 184 -2.11 -6.46 0.59
C GLU A 184 -0.98 -5.52 0.16
N GLU A 185 -0.94 -5.13 -1.11
CA GLU A 185 0.05 -4.19 -1.63
C GLU A 185 -0.12 -2.78 -1.06
N GLN A 186 -1.38 -2.34 -0.84
CA GLN A 186 -1.66 -1.09 -0.13
C GLN A 186 -1.09 -1.12 1.28
N VAL A 187 -1.31 -2.20 2.05
CA VAL A 187 -0.74 -2.34 3.40
C VAL A 187 0.79 -2.33 3.36
N ALA A 188 1.41 -3.06 2.43
CA ALA A 188 2.87 -3.06 2.27
C ALA A 188 3.43 -1.67 1.94
N PHE A 189 2.77 -0.91 1.07
CA PHE A 189 3.12 0.47 0.75
C PHE A 189 2.98 1.39 1.98
N LEU A 190 1.88 1.28 2.71
CA LEU A 190 1.59 2.13 3.89
C LEU A 190 2.56 1.87 5.03
N ARG A 191 2.96 0.61 5.26
CA ARG A 191 4.01 0.27 6.22
C ARG A 191 5.30 1.01 5.92
N ARG A 192 5.77 0.92 4.67
CA ARG A 192 6.98 1.61 4.22
C ARG A 192 6.87 3.13 4.33
N LEU A 193 5.70 3.70 4.05
CA LEU A 193 5.42 5.12 4.24
C LEU A 193 5.50 5.53 5.71
N ALA A 194 4.87 4.76 6.60
CA ALA A 194 4.91 5.03 8.04
C ALA A 194 6.34 4.93 8.59
N ASP A 195 7.11 3.96 8.11
CA ASP A 195 8.51 3.75 8.51
C ASP A 195 9.49 4.73 7.87
N GLY A 196 9.06 5.52 6.88
CA GLY A 196 9.96 6.43 6.16
C GLY A 196 10.94 5.71 5.23
N THR A 197 10.66 4.47 4.85
CA THR A 197 11.58 3.60 4.08
C THR A 197 11.28 3.55 2.59
N LEU A 198 10.29 4.32 2.11
CA LEU A 198 10.11 4.51 0.67
C LEU A 198 11.31 5.29 0.09
N PRO A 199 11.67 5.09 -1.19
CA PRO A 199 12.82 5.75 -1.83
C PRO A 199 12.63 7.27 -2.08
N PHE A 200 11.72 7.93 -1.36
CA PHE A 200 11.47 9.37 -1.39
C PHE A 200 12.28 10.09 -0.30
N SER A 201 12.39 11.42 -0.42
CA SER A 201 12.98 12.23 0.66
C SER A 201 12.23 12.06 1.98
N ALA A 202 12.96 12.13 3.10
CA ALA A 202 12.36 12.10 4.43
C ALA A 202 11.30 13.19 4.61
N ARG A 203 11.53 14.37 4.00
CA ARG A 203 10.60 15.49 3.99
C ARG A 203 9.28 15.13 3.31
N ALA A 204 9.32 14.52 2.13
CA ALA A 204 8.10 14.16 1.40
C ALA A 204 7.26 13.14 2.18
N GLN A 205 7.91 12.12 2.74
CA GLN A 205 7.23 11.08 3.52
C GLN A 205 6.61 11.66 4.81
N GLU A 206 7.34 12.52 5.53
CA GLU A 206 6.83 13.19 6.74
C GLU A 206 5.64 14.12 6.43
N THR A 207 5.74 14.94 5.39
CA THR A 207 4.64 15.79 4.96
C THR A 207 3.41 14.94 4.61
N VAL A 208 3.58 13.83 3.88
CA VAL A 208 2.46 12.97 3.48
C VAL A 208 1.82 12.27 4.68
N ARG A 209 2.61 11.75 5.63
CA ARG A 209 2.08 11.20 6.89
C ARG A 209 1.19 12.22 7.60
N ARG A 210 1.68 13.45 7.77
CA ARG A 210 0.94 14.52 8.46
C ARG A 210 -0.36 14.92 7.75
N ILE A 211 -0.36 15.10 6.43
CA ILE A 211 -1.59 15.48 5.70
C ILE A 211 -2.56 14.31 5.49
N ALA A 212 -2.12 13.08 5.78
CA ALA A 212 -2.97 11.89 5.79
C ALA A 212 -3.72 11.70 7.13
N ILE A 213 -3.40 12.46 8.18
CA ILE A 213 -4.13 12.40 9.46
C ILE A 213 -5.58 12.82 9.23
N THR A 214 -6.51 11.89 9.46
CA THR A 214 -7.96 12.15 9.41
C THR A 214 -8.55 12.34 10.79
N GLU A 215 -8.01 11.68 11.81
CA GLU A 215 -8.39 11.86 13.21
C GLU A 215 -7.14 11.91 14.09
N SER A 216 -7.17 12.78 15.10
CA SER A 216 -6.15 12.90 16.13
C SER A 216 -6.87 13.07 17.46
N GLN A 217 -6.85 12.02 18.26
CA GLN A 217 -7.48 11.94 19.58
C GLN A 217 -6.41 11.69 20.64
N PRO A 218 -6.71 11.93 21.93
CA PRO A 218 -5.73 11.67 23.00
C PRO A 218 -5.21 10.23 23.04
N THR A 219 -6.00 9.26 22.57
CA THR A 219 -5.69 7.83 22.64
C THR A 219 -5.22 7.22 21.33
N TYR A 220 -5.47 7.87 20.19
CA TYR A 220 -5.06 7.36 18.89
C TYR A 220 -4.90 8.46 17.83
N VAL A 221 -4.06 8.18 16.83
CA VAL A 221 -3.97 8.93 15.58
C VAL A 221 -4.32 8.01 14.42
N LEU A 222 -5.20 8.46 13.54
CA LEU A 222 -5.60 7.71 12.35
C LEU A 222 -5.15 8.46 11.11
N HIS A 223 -4.26 7.83 10.34
CA HIS A 223 -3.84 8.28 9.03
C HIS A 223 -4.62 7.47 8.00
N ALA A 224 -5.39 8.11 7.14
CA ALA A 224 -6.20 7.37 6.18
C ALA A 224 -6.51 8.11 4.90
N LYS A 225 -6.79 7.34 3.85
CA LYS A 225 -7.27 7.85 2.58
C LYS A 225 -8.41 7.00 2.03
N THR A 226 -9.49 7.69 1.68
CA THR A 226 -10.59 7.10 0.91
C THR A 226 -10.28 7.07 -0.59
N GLY A 227 -10.80 6.06 -1.27
CA GLY A 227 -10.87 5.98 -2.73
C GLY A 227 -12.30 5.69 -3.17
N MET A 228 -12.65 6.21 -4.33
CA MET A 228 -13.92 5.90 -4.98
C MET A 228 -13.72 5.91 -6.49
N ALA A 229 -14.22 4.86 -7.13
CA ALA A 229 -14.36 4.77 -8.57
C ALA A 229 -15.82 4.44 -8.90
N THR A 230 -16.34 5.04 -9.97
CA THR A 230 -17.72 4.81 -10.43
C THR A 230 -17.89 3.48 -11.17
N GLU A 231 -16.78 2.85 -11.51
CA GLU A 231 -16.64 1.53 -12.15
C GLU A 231 -15.36 0.87 -11.62
N GLY A 232 -15.20 -0.44 -11.83
CA GLY A 232 -13.96 -1.16 -11.51
C GLY A 232 -14.06 -2.16 -10.37
N ALA A 233 -15.27 -2.44 -9.86
CA ALA A 233 -15.50 -3.69 -9.14
C ALA A 233 -15.30 -4.90 -10.06
N GLN A 234 -14.94 -6.05 -9.47
CA GLN A 234 -14.64 -7.29 -10.20
C GLN A 234 -15.86 -7.88 -10.93
N ASN A 235 -17.07 -7.42 -10.63
CA ASN A 235 -18.31 -8.00 -11.14
C ASN A 235 -18.65 -7.60 -12.60
N ALA A 236 -17.71 -7.04 -13.35
CA ALA A 236 -17.86 -6.77 -14.79
C ALA A 236 -18.07 -8.08 -15.57
N SER A 237 -19.33 -8.46 -15.79
CA SER A 237 -19.71 -9.44 -16.80
C SER A 237 -19.86 -8.74 -18.15
N LYS A 238 -19.45 -9.37 -19.26
CA LYS A 238 -19.59 -8.80 -20.62
C LYS A 238 -21.01 -8.26 -20.83
N GLY A 239 -21.12 -6.97 -21.15
CA GLY A 239 -22.39 -6.30 -21.43
C GLY A 239 -23.13 -5.73 -20.21
N LYS A 240 -22.57 -5.83 -18.99
CA LYS A 240 -23.09 -5.14 -17.79
C LYS A 240 -22.05 -4.15 -17.26
N LYS A 241 -22.54 -2.99 -16.83
CA LYS A 241 -21.74 -2.02 -16.07
C LYS A 241 -21.24 -2.71 -14.79
N SER A 242 -19.95 -2.56 -14.46
CA SER A 242 -19.44 -3.01 -13.17
C SER A 242 -19.98 -2.12 -12.07
N ASP A 243 -20.10 -2.67 -10.86
CA ASP A 243 -20.34 -1.85 -9.67
C ASP A 243 -19.16 -0.87 -9.50
N GLY A 244 -19.39 0.20 -8.74
CA GLY A 244 -18.32 1.08 -8.32
C GLY A 244 -17.38 0.37 -7.32
N LEU A 245 -16.24 0.99 -7.04
CA LEU A 245 -15.28 0.48 -6.07
C LEU A 245 -15.02 1.55 -5.00
N GLY A 246 -15.13 1.16 -3.73
CA GLY A 246 -14.80 1.98 -2.58
C GLY A 246 -13.54 1.47 -1.89
N TRP A 247 -12.61 2.37 -1.56
CA TRP A 247 -11.43 2.06 -0.77
C TRP A 247 -11.41 2.84 0.53
N TYR A 248 -10.87 2.22 1.58
CA TYR A 248 -10.39 2.90 2.76
C TYR A 248 -9.09 2.25 3.22
N VAL A 249 -8.00 3.01 3.17
CA VAL A 249 -6.65 2.50 3.47
C VAL A 249 -5.96 3.45 4.44
N GLY A 250 -5.08 2.93 5.29
CA GLY A 250 -4.43 3.75 6.29
C GLY A 250 -3.69 2.97 7.37
N TRP A 251 -3.38 3.66 8.46
CA TRP A 251 -2.92 3.03 9.69
C TRP A 251 -3.39 3.81 10.93
N VAL A 252 -3.48 3.10 12.04
CA VAL A 252 -3.81 3.62 13.36
C VAL A 252 -2.57 3.50 14.24
N GLU A 253 -2.23 4.59 14.92
CA GLU A 253 -1.23 4.61 15.99
C GLU A 253 -1.98 4.74 17.32
N SER A 254 -1.88 3.75 18.20
CA SER A 254 -2.61 3.71 19.47
C SER A 254 -1.78 2.97 20.52
N ASN A 255 -1.60 3.58 21.69
CA ASN A 255 -0.83 3.00 22.81
C ASN A 255 0.57 2.47 22.43
N GLY A 256 1.30 3.19 21.58
CA GLY A 256 2.63 2.79 21.11
C GLY A 256 2.64 1.58 20.16
N ARG A 257 1.47 1.20 19.64
CA ARG A 257 1.29 0.14 18.64
C ARG A 257 0.77 0.74 17.33
N ARG A 258 1.04 0.05 16.22
CA ARG A 258 0.55 0.43 14.89
C ARG A 258 -0.22 -0.72 14.25
N TRP A 259 -1.34 -0.38 13.64
CA TRP A 259 -2.12 -1.29 12.81
C TRP A 259 -2.30 -0.66 11.44
N PHE A 260 -1.95 -1.40 10.40
CA PHE A 260 -2.11 -0.96 9.02
C PHE A 260 -3.31 -1.65 8.42
N PHE A 261 -4.08 -0.96 7.58
CA PHE A 261 -5.25 -1.56 6.98
C PHE A 261 -5.48 -1.12 5.55
N ALA A 262 -6.10 -2.00 4.79
CA ALA A 262 -6.68 -1.68 3.50
C ALA A 262 -7.97 -2.47 3.33
N SER A 263 -9.07 -1.76 3.11
CA SER A 263 -10.37 -2.34 2.79
C SER A 263 -10.84 -1.83 1.43
N ASN A 264 -11.46 -2.71 0.65
CA ASN A 264 -12.27 -2.29 -0.49
C ASN A 264 -13.62 -3.00 -0.50
N ILE A 265 -14.62 -2.29 -1.01
CA ILE A 265 -16.00 -2.77 -1.17
C ILE A 265 -16.49 -2.47 -2.58
N ASP A 266 -17.47 -3.24 -3.04
CA ASP A 266 -18.29 -2.85 -4.17
C ASP A 266 -19.24 -1.72 -3.75
N ILE A 267 -19.36 -0.67 -4.57
CA ILE A 267 -20.32 0.43 -4.39
C ILE A 267 -21.44 0.21 -5.40
N VAL A 268 -22.58 -0.28 -4.93
CA VAL A 268 -23.74 -0.57 -5.78
C VAL A 268 -24.70 0.62 -5.81
N LYS A 269 -24.84 1.30 -4.67
CA LYS A 269 -25.70 2.48 -4.50
C LYS A 269 -24.96 3.62 -3.80
N PRO A 270 -25.42 4.88 -3.94
CA PRO A 270 -24.75 6.04 -3.35
C PRO A 270 -24.51 5.92 -1.85
N GLU A 271 -25.39 5.25 -1.11
CA GLU A 271 -25.29 5.11 0.35
C GLU A 271 -24.16 4.15 0.77
N ASP A 272 -23.64 3.30 -0.12
CA ASP A 272 -22.53 2.39 0.21
C ASP A 272 -21.19 3.13 0.36
N VAL A 273 -21.12 4.36 -0.16
CA VAL A 273 -19.94 5.23 -0.12
C VAL A 273 -19.43 5.41 1.31
N ASP A 274 -20.30 5.66 2.27
CA ASP A 274 -19.89 5.94 3.65
C ASP A 274 -19.61 4.65 4.43
N LYS A 275 -20.31 3.57 4.09
CA LYS A 275 -20.13 2.26 4.73
C LYS A 275 -18.72 1.68 4.59
N ARG A 276 -17.95 2.05 3.55
CA ARG A 276 -16.54 1.63 3.41
C ARG A 276 -15.68 2.04 4.61
N VAL A 277 -16.00 3.17 5.24
CA VAL A 277 -15.28 3.67 6.41
C VAL A 277 -15.82 2.99 7.66
N GLU A 278 -17.15 2.87 7.78
CA GLU A 278 -17.83 2.29 8.93
C GLU A 278 -17.43 0.83 9.18
N VAL A 279 -17.48 -0.01 8.15
CA VAL A 279 -17.12 -1.44 8.25
C VAL A 279 -15.66 -1.62 8.64
N ALA A 280 -14.76 -0.86 8.00
CA ALA A 280 -13.34 -0.93 8.31
C ALA A 280 -13.04 -0.48 9.74
N LYS A 281 -13.65 0.63 10.21
CA LYS A 281 -13.49 1.09 11.59
C LYS A 281 -14.05 0.10 12.62
N ARG A 282 -15.18 -0.55 12.31
CA ARG A 282 -15.75 -1.58 13.18
C ARG A 282 -14.78 -2.76 13.36
N ILE A 283 -14.12 -3.19 12.29
CA ILE A 283 -13.12 -4.26 12.35
C ILE A 283 -11.86 -3.80 13.07
N LEU A 284 -11.38 -2.57 12.82
CA LEU A 284 -10.27 -1.99 13.57
C LEU A 284 -10.56 -1.88 15.08
N ALA A 285 -11.81 -1.66 15.48
CA ALA A 285 -12.21 -1.69 16.90
C ALA A 285 -12.20 -3.12 17.46
N ILE A 286 -12.65 -4.13 16.69
CA ILE A 286 -12.56 -5.55 17.08
C ILE A 286 -11.10 -5.97 17.29
N GLU A 287 -10.19 -5.53 16.41
CA GLU A 287 -8.75 -5.78 16.51
C GLU A 287 -8.05 -4.95 17.61
N GLY A 288 -8.80 -4.08 18.31
CA GLY A 288 -8.28 -3.22 19.37
C GLY A 288 -7.38 -2.07 18.89
N ALA A 289 -7.37 -1.79 17.58
CA ALA A 289 -6.66 -0.65 17.01
C ALA A 289 -7.37 0.67 17.34
N LEU A 290 -8.70 0.68 17.30
CA LEU A 290 -9.55 1.81 17.66
C LEU A 290 -10.35 1.51 18.95
N PRO A 291 -10.72 2.54 19.73
CA PRO A 291 -11.66 2.36 20.84
C PRO A 291 -13.05 1.95 20.34
N HIS A 292 -13.78 1.21 21.18
CA HIS A 292 -15.19 0.85 20.96
C HIS A 292 -16.14 2.03 21.12
#